data_AF-A0A2G8SRY5-F1
#
_entry.id   AF-A0A2G8SRY5-F1
#
_cell.length_a   1.000
_cell.length_b   1.000
_cell.length_c   1.000
_cell.angle_alpha   90.00
_cell.angle_beta   90.00
_cell.angle_gamma   90.00
#
_symmetry.space_group_name_H-M   'P 1'
#
loop_
_entity.id
_entity.type
_entity.pdbx_description
1 polymer ?
#
loop_
_entity_poly.entity_id
_entity_poly.type
_entity_poly.pdbx_seq_one_letter_code
_entity_poly.pdbx_strand_id
1 'polypeptide(L)'
;MVREGYVPPLSLRAQMRVVKEAESLPSVDSLIKIMEEAFENKAFDQDALGELLQLLGDAMQASPSFIDRVVRAFLSKQDPDCQLSAHIVSYVVRVYTRAGDTEGAAQWSANRLPSPPPTPSAEPSSPSPYTTLLRDLARANPSYSVYQWSVDQMQAENPGLVVDLAFFNALLAHEIGRRKYEAVFAVYARLMESRTPTTRPDAYTFSTIFRAIHHATSKYSGRSRRARSIKPPNNVPSPRAVYKDMLTCLSEQLREASSEHRPPTAPEPALDATALHKALRTFMGQYDYAAAYNTIRLFRLHPTLVGAPTLTTYRLVVNSLVARIRVHLPLIAIRQDPQYVWTYRFLGLGELPPHLRTKLPFDLGVIHRILYAGSSPRMNLHYIPAPDYTLRDDGHIIGSSPQDVLERLPCTPDPTLFTPHGLPTPLELVGVQPVEENKAFGIAPLERILKRAVLASFAELEHAPGKQVSLAIAEAKADMVL
;
A
#
# COMPACT_ATOMS: atom_id res chain seq x y z
N MET A 1 -7.83 23.98 20.14
CA MET A 1 -8.86 23.16 19.47
C MET A 1 -10.26 23.78 19.52
N VAL A 2 -11.04 23.70 20.62
CA VAL A 2 -12.41 24.29 20.62
C VAL A 2 -12.39 25.83 20.52
N ARG A 3 -11.42 26.49 21.15
CA ARG A 3 -11.19 27.95 21.01
C ARG A 3 -10.71 28.38 19.62
N GLU A 4 -10.33 27.45 18.76
CA GLU A 4 -9.89 27.70 17.37
C GLU A 4 -11.01 27.35 16.36
N GLY A 5 -12.23 27.07 16.81
CA GLY A 5 -13.38 26.77 15.95
C GLY A 5 -13.45 25.32 15.45
N TYR A 6 -12.55 24.43 15.88
CA TYR A 6 -12.61 23.02 15.50
C TYR A 6 -13.69 22.29 16.31
N VAL A 7 -14.77 21.89 15.63
CA VAL A 7 -15.79 21.00 16.19
C VAL A 7 -15.36 19.55 15.91
N PRO A 8 -15.00 18.76 16.94
CA PRO A 8 -14.59 17.37 16.73
C PRO A 8 -15.75 16.53 16.15
N PRO A 9 -15.42 15.49 15.35
CA PRO A 9 -16.42 14.61 14.78
C PRO A 9 -17.25 13.96 15.89
N LEU A 10 -18.49 13.60 15.55
CA LEU A 10 -19.46 13.13 16.53
C LEU A 10 -19.04 11.79 17.16
N SER A 11 -18.38 10.90 16.40
CA SER A 11 -17.77 9.66 16.92
C SER A 11 -16.76 9.95 18.02
N LEU A 12 -15.84 10.89 17.80
CA LEU A 12 -14.83 11.29 18.78
C LEU A 12 -15.45 11.94 20.01
N ARG A 13 -16.50 12.76 19.84
CA ARG A 13 -17.23 13.34 20.99
C ARG A 13 -17.90 12.27 21.84
N ALA A 14 -18.53 11.28 21.20
CA ALA A 14 -19.15 10.15 21.89
C ALA A 14 -18.08 9.32 22.64
N GLN A 15 -16.96 8.99 21.98
CA GLN A 15 -15.84 8.28 22.59
C GLN A 15 -15.28 9.04 23.82
N MET A 16 -15.02 10.34 23.69
CA MET A 16 -14.53 11.16 24.80
C MET A 16 -15.53 11.21 25.96
N ARG A 17 -16.84 11.29 25.68
CA ARG A 17 -17.88 11.26 26.71
C ARG A 17 -17.93 9.91 27.41
N VAL A 18 -17.87 8.81 26.65
CA VAL A 18 -17.83 7.44 27.19
C VAL A 18 -16.60 7.22 28.07
N VAL A 19 -15.41 7.66 27.65
CA VAL A 19 -14.17 7.52 28.45
C VAL A 19 -14.27 8.34 29.74
N LYS A 20 -14.67 9.62 29.64
CA LYS A 20 -14.83 10.49 30.80
C LYS A 20 -15.81 9.89 31.83
N GLU A 21 -16.90 9.33 31.35
CA GLU A 21 -17.89 8.71 32.23
C GLU A 21 -17.38 7.39 32.75
N ALA A 22 -16.72 6.54 31.96
CA ALA A 22 -16.17 5.29 32.49
C ALA A 22 -15.13 5.51 33.61
N GLU A 23 -14.38 6.61 33.57
CA GLU A 23 -13.48 7.03 34.65
C GLU A 23 -14.22 7.45 35.93
N SER A 24 -15.48 7.86 35.85
CA SER A 24 -16.29 8.28 37.00
C SER A 24 -16.96 7.11 37.75
N LEU A 25 -16.62 5.86 37.41
CA LEU A 25 -17.19 4.60 37.95
C LEU A 25 -18.73 4.47 37.89
N PRO A 26 -19.40 4.79 36.77
CA PRO A 26 -20.83 4.65 36.61
C PRO A 26 -21.25 3.19 36.47
N SER A 27 -22.50 2.90 36.79
CA SER A 27 -23.12 1.62 36.45
C SER A 27 -23.12 1.40 34.93
N VAL A 28 -22.99 0.13 34.54
CA VAL A 28 -23.00 -0.33 33.14
C VAL A 28 -24.20 0.25 32.35
N ASP A 29 -25.36 0.35 32.99
CA ASP A 29 -26.58 0.87 32.37
C ASP A 29 -26.52 2.38 32.11
N SER A 30 -25.80 3.13 32.95
CA SER A 30 -25.59 4.56 32.75
C SER A 30 -24.73 4.82 31.51
N LEU A 31 -23.70 4.00 31.29
CA LEU A 31 -22.86 4.09 30.08
C LEU A 31 -23.68 3.78 28.81
N ILE A 32 -24.55 2.78 28.84
CA ILE A 32 -25.40 2.43 27.70
C ILE A 32 -26.35 3.58 27.36
N LYS A 33 -26.99 4.21 28.36
CA LYS A 33 -27.88 5.37 28.12
C LYS A 33 -27.15 6.52 27.41
N ILE A 34 -25.90 6.78 27.80
CA ILE A 34 -25.10 7.83 27.17
C ILE A 34 -24.74 7.48 25.72
N MET A 35 -24.51 6.20 25.43
CA MET A 35 -24.31 5.74 24.06
C MET A 35 -25.61 5.79 23.24
N GLU A 36 -26.75 5.44 23.83
CA GLU A 36 -28.07 5.55 23.18
C GLU A 36 -28.37 7.00 22.77
N GLU A 37 -28.05 7.99 23.61
CA GLU A 37 -28.15 9.42 23.25
C GLU A 37 -27.28 9.77 22.02
N ALA A 38 -26.11 9.14 21.87
CA ALA A 38 -25.25 9.36 20.71
C ALA A 38 -25.79 8.66 19.46
N PHE A 39 -26.41 7.49 19.61
CA PHE A 39 -26.99 6.70 18.51
C PHE A 39 -28.25 7.34 17.92
N GLU A 40 -28.97 8.17 18.68
CA GLU A 40 -30.10 8.95 18.16
C GLU A 40 -29.68 9.99 17.10
N ASN A 41 -28.38 10.31 17.01
CA ASN A 41 -27.88 11.21 15.99
C ASN A 41 -27.71 10.49 14.65
N LYS A 42 -28.41 10.96 13.60
CA LYS A 42 -28.32 10.40 12.24
C LYS A 42 -26.91 10.43 11.62
N ALA A 43 -26.02 11.27 12.13
CA ALA A 43 -24.62 11.31 11.70
C ALA A 43 -23.75 10.22 12.38
N PHE A 44 -24.29 9.46 13.33
CA PHE A 44 -23.62 8.33 13.95
C PHE A 44 -23.86 7.07 13.12
N ASP A 45 -22.94 6.77 12.21
CA ASP A 45 -23.00 5.64 11.30
C ASP A 45 -22.33 4.36 11.86
N GLN A 46 -22.30 3.31 11.04
CA GLN A 46 -21.66 2.04 11.39
C GLN A 46 -20.15 2.16 11.57
N ASP A 47 -19.48 3.08 10.88
CA ASP A 47 -18.05 3.29 11.02
C ASP A 47 -17.76 3.90 12.41
N ALA A 48 -18.55 4.89 12.83
CA ALA A 48 -18.49 5.44 14.19
C ALA A 48 -18.74 4.38 15.27
N LEU A 49 -19.67 3.45 15.04
CA LEU A 49 -19.88 2.30 15.93
C LEU A 49 -18.64 1.41 15.97
N GLY A 50 -18.05 1.10 14.81
CA GLY A 50 -16.84 0.28 14.71
C GLY A 50 -15.67 0.85 15.52
N GLU A 51 -15.45 2.16 15.46
CA GLU A 51 -14.44 2.85 16.28
C GLU A 51 -14.76 2.80 17.78
N LEU A 52 -16.03 3.02 18.16
CA LEU A 52 -16.47 2.95 19.55
C LEU A 52 -16.27 1.53 20.12
N LEU A 53 -16.62 0.48 19.37
CA LEU A 53 -16.43 -0.89 19.79
C LEU A 53 -14.95 -1.25 19.95
N GLN A 54 -14.08 -0.74 19.06
CA GLN A 54 -12.62 -0.88 19.18
C GLN A 54 -12.10 -0.25 20.46
N LEU A 55 -12.56 0.97 20.80
CA LEU A 55 -12.20 1.63 22.05
C LEU A 55 -12.64 0.80 23.26
N LEU A 56 -13.89 0.35 23.29
CA LEU A 56 -14.44 -0.43 24.41
C LEU A 56 -13.71 -1.77 24.59
N GLY A 57 -13.47 -2.50 23.50
CA GLY A 57 -12.89 -3.85 23.58
C GLY A 57 -11.36 -3.84 23.73
N ASP A 58 -10.65 -3.03 22.95
CA ASP A 58 -9.18 -3.04 22.94
C ASP A 58 -8.57 -2.13 24.02
N ALA A 59 -9.17 -0.97 24.32
CA ALA A 59 -8.62 -0.03 25.31
C ALA A 59 -9.20 -0.24 26.72
N MET A 60 -10.52 -0.42 26.83
CA MET A 60 -11.21 -0.54 28.12
C MET A 60 -11.42 -2.00 28.57
N GLN A 61 -11.07 -2.98 27.73
CA GLN A 61 -11.24 -4.42 28.01
C GLN A 61 -12.67 -4.78 28.44
N ALA A 62 -13.68 -4.15 27.83
CA ALA A 62 -15.07 -4.38 28.16
C ALA A 62 -15.49 -5.84 27.94
N SER A 63 -16.42 -6.33 28.75
CA SER A 63 -16.91 -7.70 28.63
C SER A 63 -17.65 -7.92 27.29
N PRO A 64 -17.62 -9.15 26.73
CA PRO A 64 -18.35 -9.46 25.49
C PRO A 64 -19.86 -9.19 25.61
N SER A 65 -20.44 -9.47 26.77
CA SER A 65 -21.85 -9.20 27.09
C SER A 65 -22.16 -7.70 27.04
N PHE A 66 -21.24 -6.84 27.47
CA PHE A 66 -21.42 -5.39 27.36
C PHE A 66 -21.37 -4.94 25.90
N ILE A 67 -20.39 -5.43 25.13
CA ILE A 67 -20.29 -5.11 23.70
C ILE A 67 -21.54 -5.54 22.93
N ASP A 68 -22.11 -6.71 23.25
CA ASP A 68 -23.37 -7.16 22.67
C ASP A 68 -24.54 -6.23 23.00
N ARG A 69 -24.65 -5.77 24.25
CA ARG A 69 -25.66 -4.78 24.66
C ARG A 69 -25.51 -3.47 23.90
N VAL A 70 -24.28 -2.98 23.68
CA VAL A 70 -24.02 -1.76 22.91
C VAL A 70 -24.45 -1.91 21.45
N VAL A 71 -24.12 -3.04 20.82
CA VAL A 71 -24.52 -3.31 19.43
C VAL A 71 -26.03 -3.44 19.29
N ARG A 72 -26.70 -4.11 20.24
CA ARG A 72 -28.17 -4.19 20.26
C ARG A 72 -28.83 -2.84 20.50
N ALA A 73 -28.27 -2.01 21.39
CA ALA A 73 -28.75 -0.66 21.62
C ALA A 73 -28.65 0.17 20.34
N PHE A 74 -27.55 0.08 19.59
CA PHE A 74 -27.41 0.73 18.29
C PHE A 74 -28.46 0.24 17.28
N LEU A 75 -28.61 -1.08 17.11
CA LEU A 75 -29.60 -1.65 16.18
C LEU A 75 -31.04 -1.27 16.54
N SER A 76 -31.36 -1.12 17.82
CA SER A 76 -32.70 -0.70 18.25
C SER A 76 -33.08 0.74 17.87
N LYS A 77 -32.08 1.58 17.57
CA LYS A 77 -32.25 2.98 17.19
C LYS A 77 -32.16 3.21 15.68
N GLN A 78 -31.73 2.19 14.93
CA GLN A 78 -31.60 2.23 13.48
C GLN A 78 -32.85 1.69 12.79
N ASP A 79 -32.94 1.89 11.48
CA ASP A 79 -34.00 1.30 10.67
C ASP A 79 -34.01 -0.24 10.83
N PRO A 80 -35.20 -0.88 10.85
CA PRO A 80 -35.32 -2.32 11.09
C PRO A 80 -34.61 -3.18 10.04
N ASP A 81 -34.33 -2.63 8.86
CA ASP A 81 -33.61 -3.28 7.76
C ASP A 81 -32.08 -3.04 7.82
N CYS A 82 -31.59 -2.29 8.81
CA CYS A 82 -30.17 -1.97 8.95
C CYS A 82 -29.36 -3.22 9.31
N GLN A 83 -28.55 -3.69 8.36
CA GLN A 83 -27.66 -4.83 8.56
C GLN A 83 -26.29 -4.33 9.00
N LEU A 84 -25.71 -4.92 10.05
CA LEU A 84 -24.35 -4.61 10.45
C LEU A 84 -23.34 -4.98 9.37
N SER A 85 -22.36 -4.12 9.15
CA SER A 85 -21.26 -4.38 8.25
C SER A 85 -20.49 -5.63 8.68
N ALA A 86 -19.95 -6.36 7.69
CA ALA A 86 -19.16 -7.57 7.94
C ALA A 86 -17.95 -7.31 8.86
N HIS A 87 -17.42 -6.07 8.84
CA HIS A 87 -16.34 -5.64 9.71
C HIS A 87 -16.75 -5.61 11.19
N ILE A 88 -17.91 -5.03 11.52
CA ILE A 88 -18.42 -4.99 12.91
C ILE A 88 -18.72 -6.39 13.42
N VAL A 89 -19.39 -7.21 12.62
CA VAL A 89 -19.67 -8.62 12.98
C VAL A 89 -18.36 -9.37 13.24
N SER A 90 -17.36 -9.20 12.35
CA SER A 90 -16.05 -9.82 12.55
C SER A 90 -15.34 -9.33 13.81
N TYR A 91 -15.53 -8.06 14.20
CA TYR A 91 -14.97 -7.51 15.42
C TYR A 91 -15.65 -8.11 16.67
N VAL A 92 -16.99 -8.17 16.69
CA VAL A 92 -17.74 -8.76 17.83
C VAL A 92 -17.37 -10.23 18.01
N VAL A 93 -17.32 -11.02 16.92
CA VAL A 93 -16.87 -12.42 16.97
C VAL A 93 -15.46 -12.52 17.55
N ARG A 94 -14.55 -11.59 17.20
CA ARG A 94 -13.19 -11.56 17.74
C ARG A 94 -13.16 -11.26 19.24
N VAL A 95 -14.02 -10.37 19.75
CA VAL A 95 -14.16 -10.07 21.18
C VAL A 95 -14.60 -11.32 21.95
N TYR A 96 -15.66 -11.99 21.50
CA TYR A 96 -16.17 -13.23 22.11
C TYR A 96 -15.13 -14.34 22.10
N THR A 97 -14.45 -14.54 20.96
CA THR A 97 -13.38 -15.54 20.84
C THR A 97 -12.22 -15.28 21.81
N ARG A 98 -11.82 -14.01 22.01
CA ARG A 98 -10.76 -13.64 22.96
C ARG A 98 -11.16 -13.89 24.41
N ALA A 99 -12.44 -13.77 24.73
CA ALA A 99 -12.96 -14.06 26.07
C ALA A 99 -13.18 -15.56 26.32
N GLY A 100 -12.96 -16.42 25.32
CA GLY A 100 -13.19 -17.87 25.42
C GLY A 100 -14.66 -18.27 25.28
N ASP A 101 -15.55 -17.36 24.91
CA ASP A 101 -16.98 -17.63 24.70
C ASP A 101 -17.23 -18.03 23.24
N THR A 102 -17.12 -19.33 22.97
CA THR A 102 -17.30 -19.91 21.64
C THR A 102 -18.75 -19.90 21.18
N GLU A 103 -19.71 -19.97 22.11
CA GLU A 103 -21.14 -19.97 21.80
C GLU A 103 -21.59 -18.58 21.31
N GLY A 104 -21.20 -17.51 22.01
CA GLY A 104 -21.48 -16.14 21.58
C GLY A 104 -20.81 -15.81 20.24
N ALA A 105 -19.57 -16.28 20.03
CA ALA A 105 -18.90 -16.16 18.74
C ALA A 105 -19.65 -16.90 17.61
N ALA A 106 -20.16 -18.11 17.88
CA ALA A 106 -20.94 -18.89 16.93
C ALA A 106 -22.27 -18.21 16.61
N GLN A 107 -22.99 -17.71 17.62
CA GLN A 107 -24.26 -16.99 17.46
C GLN A 107 -24.12 -15.77 16.54
N TRP A 108 -23.10 -14.94 16.77
CA TRP A 108 -22.83 -13.78 15.91
C TRP A 108 -22.38 -14.15 14.50
N SER A 109 -21.75 -15.32 14.31
CA SER A 109 -21.41 -15.82 12.99
C SER A 109 -22.60 -16.43 12.22
N ALA A 110 -23.55 -17.03 12.95
CA ALA A 110 -24.74 -17.68 12.42
C ALA A 110 -25.85 -16.67 12.07
N ASN A 111 -25.94 -15.55 12.80
CA ASN A 111 -26.87 -14.46 12.51
C ASN A 111 -26.52 -13.64 11.26
N ARG A 112 -25.61 -14.11 10.40
CA ARG A 112 -25.49 -13.57 9.04
C ARG A 112 -26.80 -13.86 8.30
N LEU A 113 -27.38 -12.83 7.67
CA LEU A 113 -28.57 -12.98 6.85
C LEU A 113 -28.44 -14.11 5.82
N PRO A 114 -29.59 -14.69 5.40
CA PRO A 114 -29.61 -15.64 4.29
C PRO A 114 -28.80 -15.08 3.14
N SER A 115 -27.87 -15.90 2.64
CA SER A 115 -27.10 -15.56 1.46
C SER A 115 -28.06 -15.14 0.34
N PRO A 116 -27.72 -14.16 -0.51
CA PRO A 116 -28.53 -13.84 -1.69
C PRO A 116 -28.83 -15.15 -2.42
N PRO A 117 -30.07 -15.34 -2.93
CA PRO A 117 -30.45 -16.58 -3.59
C PRO A 117 -29.39 -16.91 -4.65
N PRO A 118 -28.90 -18.16 -4.70
CA PRO A 118 -27.83 -18.53 -5.61
C PRO A 118 -28.26 -18.13 -7.01
N THR A 119 -27.48 -17.25 -7.63
CA THR A 119 -27.67 -16.90 -9.03
C THR A 119 -27.55 -18.22 -9.79
N PRO A 120 -28.57 -18.64 -10.55
CA PRO A 120 -28.59 -19.96 -11.18
C PRO A 120 -27.64 -19.95 -12.39
N SER A 121 -26.33 -20.01 -12.15
CA SER A 121 -25.29 -20.15 -13.19
C SER A 121 -23.88 -20.22 -12.58
N ALA A 122 -23.69 -21.12 -11.61
CA ALA A 122 -22.39 -21.76 -11.37
C ALA A 122 -22.65 -22.93 -10.43
N GLU A 123 -22.23 -24.14 -10.80
CA GLU A 123 -22.13 -25.22 -9.84
C GLU A 123 -21.34 -24.71 -8.62
N PRO A 124 -21.86 -24.83 -7.39
CA PRO A 124 -21.11 -24.45 -6.22
C PRO A 124 -19.91 -25.38 -6.14
N SER A 125 -18.74 -24.88 -6.54
CA SER A 125 -17.48 -25.43 -6.05
C SER A 125 -17.60 -25.40 -4.54
N SER A 126 -17.82 -26.58 -3.93
CA SER A 126 -17.95 -26.70 -2.50
C SER A 126 -16.79 -25.94 -1.86
N PRO A 127 -17.02 -25.01 -0.92
CA PRO A 127 -15.93 -24.35 -0.24
C PRO A 127 -15.08 -25.46 0.35
N SER A 128 -13.87 -25.62 -0.18
CA SER A 128 -12.99 -26.73 0.17
C SER A 128 -12.96 -26.83 1.70
N PRO A 129 -13.24 -28.01 2.29
CA PRO A 129 -13.50 -28.18 3.74
C PRO A 129 -12.37 -27.61 4.62
N TYR A 130 -11.19 -27.44 4.03
CA TYR A 130 -9.99 -26.89 4.64
C TYR A 130 -10.00 -25.38 4.84
N THR A 131 -10.89 -24.62 4.18
CA THR A 131 -11.06 -23.18 4.46
C THR A 131 -11.57 -22.91 5.87
N THR A 132 -12.39 -23.83 6.40
CA THR A 132 -12.90 -23.80 7.78
C THR A 132 -11.80 -24.17 8.77
N LEU A 133 -11.06 -25.25 8.50
CA LEU A 133 -9.92 -25.70 9.30
C LEU A 133 -8.80 -24.65 9.35
N LEU A 134 -8.57 -23.95 8.23
CA LEU A 134 -7.68 -22.80 8.15
C LEU A 134 -8.14 -21.60 8.97
N ARG A 135 -9.44 -21.30 8.98
CA ARG A 135 -9.99 -20.26 9.85
C ARG A 135 -9.78 -20.61 11.31
N ASP A 136 -9.95 -21.88 11.67
CA ASP A 136 -9.77 -22.34 13.06
C ASP A 136 -8.29 -22.38 13.46
N LEU A 137 -7.39 -22.80 12.58
CA LEU A 137 -5.94 -22.69 12.80
C LEU A 137 -5.48 -21.22 12.85
N ALA A 138 -5.97 -20.36 11.97
CA ALA A 138 -5.70 -18.92 12.02
C ALA A 138 -6.21 -18.27 13.32
N ARG A 139 -7.29 -18.78 13.91
CA ARG A 139 -7.79 -18.37 15.23
C ARG A 139 -6.89 -18.87 16.36
N ALA A 140 -6.35 -20.08 16.27
CA ALA A 140 -5.48 -20.69 17.27
C ALA A 140 -4.07 -20.07 17.39
N ASN A 141 -3.68 -19.18 16.48
CA ASN A 141 -2.38 -18.49 16.46
C ASN A 141 -1.10 -19.36 16.47
N PRO A 142 -1.05 -20.53 15.82
CA PRO A 142 0.11 -21.42 15.89
C PRO A 142 1.39 -20.80 15.30
N SER A 143 2.55 -21.41 15.61
CA SER A 143 3.82 -21.08 14.96
C SER A 143 3.86 -21.65 13.54
N TYR A 144 4.76 -21.13 12.70
CA TYR A 144 4.93 -21.63 11.33
C TYR A 144 5.26 -23.13 11.27
N SER A 145 6.07 -23.62 12.21
CA SER A 145 6.40 -25.04 12.33
C SER A 145 5.17 -25.91 12.56
N VAL A 146 4.17 -25.40 13.29
CA VAL A 146 2.91 -26.12 13.54
C VAL A 146 2.05 -26.13 12.27
N TYR A 147 1.99 -25.02 11.52
CA TYR A 147 1.32 -25.02 10.21
C TYR A 147 1.95 -26.03 9.24
N GLN A 148 3.28 -26.02 9.16
CA GLN A 148 4.02 -26.95 8.31
C GLN A 148 3.75 -28.39 8.71
N TRP A 149 3.86 -28.71 10.00
CA TRP A 149 3.54 -30.04 10.51
C TRP A 149 2.09 -30.45 10.21
N SER A 150 1.12 -29.55 10.39
CA SER A 150 -0.28 -29.84 10.07
C SER A 150 -0.49 -30.11 8.59
N VAL A 151 0.14 -29.35 7.69
CA VAL A 151 0.08 -29.60 6.25
C VAL A 151 0.71 -30.95 5.91
N ASP A 152 1.88 -31.23 6.46
CA ASP A 152 2.62 -32.47 6.19
C ASP A 152 1.85 -33.70 6.72
N GLN A 153 1.23 -33.60 7.90
CA GLN A 153 0.35 -34.64 8.45
C GLN A 153 -0.90 -34.84 7.59
N MET A 154 -1.57 -33.77 7.17
CA MET A 154 -2.76 -33.89 6.32
C MET A 154 -2.44 -34.53 4.97
N GLN A 155 -1.27 -34.24 4.40
CA GLN A 155 -0.79 -34.89 3.17
C GLN A 155 -0.42 -36.36 3.39
N ALA A 156 0.12 -36.71 4.57
CA ALA A 156 0.41 -38.09 4.93
C ALA A 156 -0.85 -38.94 5.13
N GLU A 157 -1.88 -38.38 5.79
CA GLU A 157 -3.16 -39.05 6.04
C GLU A 157 -4.02 -39.14 4.77
N ASN A 158 -3.95 -38.13 3.90
CA ASN A 158 -4.72 -38.07 2.66
C ASN A 158 -3.80 -37.73 1.48
N PRO A 159 -3.18 -38.73 0.82
CA PRO A 159 -2.26 -38.51 -0.30
C PRO A 159 -2.89 -37.79 -1.51
N GLY A 160 -4.21 -37.80 -1.62
CA GLY A 160 -4.97 -37.07 -2.64
C GLY A 160 -5.18 -35.59 -2.32
N LEU A 161 -4.74 -35.10 -1.16
CA LEU A 161 -4.92 -33.72 -0.74
C LEU A 161 -3.96 -32.78 -1.46
N VAL A 162 -4.48 -32.06 -2.45
CA VAL A 162 -3.74 -31.01 -3.14
C VAL A 162 -4.01 -29.67 -2.46
N VAL A 163 -2.98 -29.09 -1.84
CA VAL A 163 -3.02 -27.72 -1.32
C VAL A 163 -3.17 -26.76 -2.51
N ASP A 164 -4.15 -25.87 -2.46
CA ASP A 164 -4.41 -24.90 -3.53
C ASP A 164 -3.71 -23.56 -3.28
N LEU A 165 -3.69 -22.70 -4.29
CA LEU A 165 -3.13 -21.35 -4.18
C LEU A 165 -3.85 -20.50 -3.12
N ALA A 166 -5.16 -20.67 -2.96
CA ALA A 166 -5.97 -19.91 -2.01
C ALA A 166 -5.51 -20.14 -0.56
N PHE A 167 -5.15 -21.38 -0.22
CA PHE A 167 -4.53 -21.74 1.06
C PHE A 167 -3.25 -20.93 1.32
N PHE A 168 -2.33 -20.92 0.35
CA PHE A 168 -1.06 -20.19 0.49
C PHE A 168 -1.29 -18.69 0.62
N ASN A 169 -2.18 -18.11 -0.21
CA ASN A 169 -2.53 -16.70 -0.15
C ASN A 169 -3.13 -16.30 1.20
N ALA A 170 -4.01 -17.13 1.78
CA ALA A 170 -4.57 -16.91 3.11
C ALA A 170 -3.49 -16.95 4.21
N LEU A 171 -2.57 -17.93 4.14
CA LEU A 171 -1.47 -18.06 5.10
C LEU A 171 -0.49 -16.89 5.01
N LEU A 172 -0.11 -16.47 3.79
CA LEU A 172 0.75 -15.31 3.55
C LEU A 172 0.11 -14.03 4.12
N ALA A 173 -1.19 -13.81 3.86
CA ALA A 173 -1.91 -12.66 4.37
C ALA A 173 -1.96 -12.65 5.92
N HIS A 174 -2.21 -13.82 6.53
CA HIS A 174 -2.22 -13.98 7.98
C HIS A 174 -0.86 -13.64 8.60
N GLU A 175 0.23 -14.21 8.09
CA GLU A 175 1.58 -14.01 8.64
C GLU A 175 2.11 -12.57 8.41
N ILE A 176 1.72 -11.92 7.31
CA ILE A 176 2.00 -10.49 7.08
C ILE A 176 1.27 -9.61 8.11
N GLY A 177 0.01 -9.93 8.42
CA GLY A 177 -0.75 -9.25 9.47
C GLY A 177 -0.05 -9.32 10.83
N ARG A 178 0.57 -10.45 11.15
CA ARG A 178 1.38 -10.68 12.36
C ARG A 178 2.80 -10.12 12.28
N ARG A 179 3.22 -9.58 11.12
CA ARG A 179 4.58 -9.10 10.84
C ARG A 179 5.66 -10.17 11.03
N LYS A 180 5.30 -11.44 10.89
CA LYS A 180 6.22 -12.59 10.95
C LYS A 180 6.84 -12.82 9.57
N TYR A 181 7.64 -11.87 9.12
CA TYR A 181 8.16 -11.86 7.74
C TYR A 181 9.02 -13.09 7.41
N GLU A 182 9.72 -13.67 8.39
CA GLU A 182 10.48 -14.91 8.19
C GLU A 182 9.59 -16.08 7.75
N ALA A 183 8.43 -16.25 8.40
CA ALA A 183 7.46 -17.26 8.03
C ALA A 183 6.86 -16.98 6.64
N VAL A 184 6.57 -15.71 6.32
CA VAL A 184 6.06 -15.30 5.00
C VAL A 184 7.02 -15.73 3.89
N PHE A 185 8.32 -15.50 4.06
CA PHE A 185 9.31 -15.85 3.05
C PHE A 185 9.56 -17.36 2.98
N ALA A 186 9.44 -18.10 4.09
CA ALA A 186 9.50 -19.56 4.09
C ALA A 186 8.30 -20.18 3.36
N VAL A 187 7.08 -19.67 3.60
CA VAL A 187 5.86 -20.06 2.87
C VAL A 187 6.02 -19.81 1.37
N TYR A 188 6.55 -18.64 1.00
CA TYR A 188 6.79 -18.30 -0.40
C TYR A 188 7.83 -19.20 -1.06
N ALA A 189 8.95 -19.49 -0.39
CA ALA A 189 9.95 -20.43 -0.91
C ALA A 189 9.34 -21.81 -1.15
N ARG A 190 8.58 -22.34 -0.19
CA ARG A 190 7.85 -23.61 -0.34
C ARG A 190 6.86 -23.58 -1.50
N LEU A 191 6.10 -22.49 -1.65
CA LEU A 191 5.17 -22.31 -2.77
C LEU A 191 5.87 -22.35 -4.13
N MET A 192 7.03 -21.72 -4.23
CA MET A 192 7.85 -21.73 -5.45
C MET A 192 8.47 -23.11 -5.73
N GLU A 193 8.87 -23.85 -4.70
CA GLU A 193 9.37 -25.24 -4.82
C GLU A 193 8.27 -26.22 -5.25
N SER A 194 7.05 -26.07 -4.71
CA SER A 194 5.90 -26.92 -5.01
C SER A 194 5.02 -26.38 -6.15
N ARG A 195 5.61 -25.64 -7.08
CA ARG A 195 4.86 -24.93 -8.13
C ARG A 195 4.28 -25.92 -9.14
N THR A 196 2.95 -26.01 -9.16
CA THR A 196 2.14 -26.75 -10.12
C THR A 196 1.14 -25.78 -10.78
N PRO A 197 0.40 -26.18 -11.82
CA PRO A 197 -0.64 -25.33 -12.41
C PRO A 197 -1.71 -24.87 -11.40
N THR A 198 -1.97 -25.64 -10.34
CA THR A 198 -2.96 -25.32 -9.29
C THR A 198 -2.41 -24.47 -8.15
N THR A 199 -1.09 -24.44 -7.96
CA THR A 199 -0.39 -23.66 -6.92
C THR A 199 0.44 -22.52 -7.48
N ARG A 200 0.36 -22.23 -8.78
CA ARG A 200 1.15 -21.17 -9.41
C ARG A 200 0.80 -19.81 -8.77
N PRO A 201 1.80 -19.05 -8.28
CA PRO A 201 1.56 -17.72 -7.72
C PRO A 201 0.85 -16.78 -8.69
N ASP A 202 -0.13 -16.04 -8.18
CA ASP A 202 -0.90 -15.03 -8.91
C ASP A 202 -0.44 -13.60 -8.56
N ALA A 203 -1.06 -12.60 -9.19
CA ALA A 203 -0.80 -11.19 -8.90
C ALA A 203 -1.00 -10.82 -7.43
N TYR A 204 -1.96 -11.46 -6.74
CA TYR A 204 -2.18 -11.25 -5.31
C TYR A 204 -1.02 -11.78 -4.48
N THR A 205 -0.50 -12.97 -4.78
CA THR A 205 0.68 -13.56 -4.14
C THR A 205 1.87 -12.61 -4.29
N PHE A 206 2.20 -12.19 -5.52
CA PHE A 206 3.35 -11.32 -5.76
C PHE A 206 3.17 -9.94 -5.09
N SER A 207 1.98 -9.35 -5.15
CA SER A 207 1.65 -8.12 -4.42
C SER A 207 1.92 -8.23 -2.93
N THR A 208 1.56 -9.38 -2.36
CA THR A 208 1.68 -9.72 -0.93
C THR A 208 3.15 -9.89 -0.55
N ILE A 209 3.95 -10.56 -1.38
CA ILE A 209 5.39 -10.74 -1.16
C ILE A 209 6.16 -9.43 -1.33
N PHE A 210 5.92 -8.64 -2.38
CA PHE A 210 6.55 -7.32 -2.52
C PHE A 210 6.21 -6.40 -1.36
N ARG A 211 4.96 -6.43 -0.88
CA ARG A 211 4.57 -5.70 0.34
C ARG A 211 5.37 -6.18 1.55
N ALA A 212 5.55 -7.48 1.73
CA ALA A 212 6.36 -8.04 2.82
C ALA A 212 7.83 -7.61 2.72
N ILE A 213 8.44 -7.66 1.53
CA ILE A 213 9.83 -7.24 1.33
C ILE A 213 10.00 -5.74 1.57
N HIS A 214 9.11 -4.91 1.01
CA HIS A 214 9.10 -3.47 1.30
C HIS A 214 8.92 -3.22 2.80
N HIS A 215 8.15 -4.06 3.48
CA HIS A 215 8.01 -3.98 4.92
C HIS A 215 9.29 -4.37 5.68
N ALA A 216 9.96 -5.43 5.31
CA ALA A 216 11.17 -5.90 5.99
C ALA A 216 12.41 -5.04 5.70
N THR A 217 12.52 -4.45 4.50
CA THR A 217 13.80 -3.88 4.01
C THR A 217 13.82 -2.37 3.80
N SER A 218 12.66 -1.71 3.65
CA SER A 218 12.62 -0.28 3.32
C SER A 218 13.06 0.59 4.51
N LYS A 219 14.29 1.09 4.44
CA LYS A 219 14.94 1.95 5.45
C LYS A 219 14.24 3.30 5.65
N TYR A 220 13.54 3.79 4.63
CA TYR A 220 13.01 5.16 4.57
C TYR A 220 11.50 5.26 4.42
N SER A 221 10.77 4.13 4.41
CA SER A 221 9.33 4.23 4.70
C SER A 221 9.24 4.90 6.06
N GLY A 222 8.58 6.07 6.15
CA GLY A 222 8.53 6.99 7.30
C GLY A 222 7.88 6.41 8.54
N ARG A 223 8.20 5.17 8.89
CA ARG A 223 7.66 4.44 9.99
C ARG A 223 8.16 5.06 11.28
N SER A 224 7.20 5.09 12.21
CA SER A 224 7.44 5.13 13.64
C SER A 224 8.74 4.40 14.00
N ARG A 225 9.51 4.99 14.92
CA ARG A 225 10.74 4.41 15.50
C ARG A 225 10.57 2.91 15.80
N ARG A 226 9.37 2.47 16.18
CA ARG A 226 9.00 1.07 16.47
C ARG A 226 9.21 0.07 15.34
N ALA A 227 9.18 0.47 14.07
CA ALA A 227 9.40 -0.47 12.96
C ALA A 227 10.85 -0.49 12.46
N ARG A 228 11.70 0.44 12.93
CA ARG A 228 13.14 0.39 12.64
C ARG A 228 13.86 -0.67 13.49
N SER A 229 13.23 -1.18 14.54
CA SER A 229 13.78 -2.24 15.38
C SER A 229 13.62 -3.65 14.80
N ILE A 230 12.80 -3.81 13.76
CA ILE A 230 12.61 -5.12 13.12
C ILE A 230 13.82 -5.35 12.21
N LYS A 231 14.75 -6.20 12.65
CA LYS A 231 15.85 -6.67 11.82
C LYS A 231 15.25 -7.44 10.62
N PRO A 232 15.68 -7.17 9.37
CA PRO A 232 15.24 -7.96 8.23
C PRO A 232 15.63 -9.44 8.48
N PRO A 233 14.72 -10.40 8.26
CA PRO A 233 15.06 -11.81 8.45
C PRO A 233 16.11 -12.27 7.44
N ASN A 234 16.83 -13.36 7.74
CA ASN A 234 17.94 -13.82 6.91
C ASN A 234 17.47 -14.43 5.57
N ASN A 235 16.22 -14.88 5.51
CA ASN A 235 15.62 -15.55 4.34
C ASN A 235 14.83 -14.59 3.42
N VAL A 236 15.06 -13.28 3.48
CA VAL A 236 14.37 -12.31 2.60
C VAL A 236 14.82 -12.56 1.15
N PRO A 237 13.91 -12.90 0.22
CA PRO A 237 14.26 -13.01 -1.18
C PRO A 237 14.59 -11.62 -1.75
N SER A 238 15.51 -11.55 -2.71
CA SER A 238 15.79 -10.28 -3.38
C SER A 238 14.56 -9.84 -4.20
N PRO A 239 14.20 -8.55 -4.24
CA PRO A 239 13.08 -8.11 -5.07
C PRO A 239 13.27 -8.40 -6.56
N ARG A 240 14.52 -8.41 -7.05
CA ARG A 240 14.83 -8.80 -8.44
C ARG A 240 14.49 -10.27 -8.69
N ALA A 241 14.77 -11.17 -7.74
CA ALA A 241 14.42 -12.58 -7.84
C ALA A 241 12.89 -12.79 -7.84
N VAL A 242 12.16 -12.17 -6.90
CA VAL A 242 10.68 -12.27 -6.88
C VAL A 242 10.05 -11.71 -8.15
N TYR A 243 10.63 -10.64 -8.71
CA TYR A 243 10.18 -10.09 -9.97
C TYR A 243 10.45 -11.03 -11.17
N LYS A 244 11.61 -11.69 -11.17
CA LYS A 244 11.94 -12.74 -12.15
C LYS A 244 10.98 -13.91 -12.05
N ASP A 245 10.64 -14.34 -10.85
CA ASP A 245 9.65 -15.39 -10.61
C ASP A 245 8.26 -14.99 -11.15
N MET A 246 7.84 -13.74 -10.92
CA MET A 246 6.60 -13.18 -11.47
C MET A 246 6.56 -13.22 -13.00
N LEU A 247 7.65 -12.80 -13.66
CA LEU A 247 7.75 -12.86 -15.13
C LEU A 247 7.80 -14.28 -15.66
N THR A 248 8.43 -15.20 -14.92
CA THR A 248 8.49 -16.62 -15.28
C THR A 248 7.09 -17.23 -15.22
N CYS A 249 6.35 -17.02 -14.13
CA CYS A 249 4.95 -17.46 -14.01
C CYS A 249 4.06 -16.87 -15.11
N LEU A 250 4.24 -15.58 -15.44
CA LEU A 250 3.50 -14.95 -16.54
C LEU A 250 3.81 -15.61 -17.89
N SER A 251 5.08 -15.89 -18.18
CA SER A 251 5.49 -16.52 -19.44
C SER A 251 4.90 -17.91 -19.62
N GLU A 252 4.82 -18.70 -18.54
CA GLU A 252 4.20 -20.02 -18.55
C GLU A 252 2.69 -19.92 -18.79
N GLN A 253 2.00 -18.99 -18.11
CA GLN A 253 0.58 -18.74 -18.31
C GLN A 253 0.26 -18.33 -19.76
N LEU A 254 1.09 -17.48 -20.37
CA LEU A 254 0.90 -17.07 -21.77
C LEU A 254 1.11 -18.23 -22.77
N ARG A 255 2.07 -19.12 -22.49
CA ARG A 255 2.29 -20.34 -23.29
C ARG A 255 1.11 -21.29 -23.18
N GLU A 256 0.58 -21.50 -21.98
CA GLU A 256 -0.60 -22.33 -21.75
C GLU A 256 -1.87 -21.75 -22.38
N ALA A 257 -2.05 -20.42 -22.31
CA ALA A 257 -3.18 -19.73 -22.92
C ALA A 257 -3.20 -19.82 -24.45
N SER A 258 -2.05 -20.12 -25.08
CA SER A 258 -1.94 -20.31 -26.53
C SER A 258 -2.28 -21.76 -26.96
N SER A 259 -2.49 -22.68 -26.02
CA SER A 259 -2.92 -24.05 -26.31
C SER A 259 -4.45 -24.09 -26.49
N GLU A 260 -4.95 -24.77 -27.53
CA GLU A 260 -6.37 -24.84 -27.88
C GLU A 260 -7.28 -25.44 -26.78
N HIS A 261 -6.70 -26.13 -25.79
CA HIS A 261 -7.42 -26.81 -24.71
C HIS A 261 -7.54 -25.93 -23.45
N ARG A 262 -7.97 -24.68 -23.59
CA ARG A 262 -8.10 -23.78 -22.43
C ARG A 262 -9.36 -24.15 -21.62
N PRO A 263 -9.23 -24.53 -20.33
CA PRO A 263 -10.39 -24.68 -19.47
C PRO A 263 -11.11 -23.33 -19.28
N PRO A 264 -12.45 -23.32 -19.15
CA PRO A 264 -13.26 -22.10 -19.09
C PRO A 264 -12.96 -21.19 -17.89
N THR A 265 -12.36 -21.73 -16.83
CA THR A 265 -11.91 -21.01 -15.63
C THR A 265 -10.41 -20.74 -15.70
N ALA A 266 -10.03 -19.72 -16.47
CA ALA A 266 -8.63 -19.32 -16.50
C ALA A 266 -8.20 -18.71 -15.15
N PRO A 267 -7.05 -19.12 -14.60
CA PRO A 267 -6.52 -18.53 -13.37
C PRO A 267 -6.20 -17.04 -13.58
N GLU A 268 -6.24 -16.27 -12.50
CA GLU A 268 -5.82 -14.87 -12.51
C GLU A 268 -4.37 -14.73 -13.01
N PRO A 269 -4.07 -13.68 -13.81
CA PRO A 269 -2.71 -13.49 -14.32
C PRO A 269 -1.74 -13.21 -13.17
N ALA A 270 -0.51 -13.72 -13.30
CA ALA A 270 0.59 -13.45 -12.37
C ALA A 270 0.98 -11.96 -12.33
N LEU A 271 0.61 -11.20 -13.37
CA LEU A 271 0.89 -9.78 -13.51
C LEU A 271 -0.40 -8.99 -13.69
N ASP A 272 -0.62 -8.03 -12.79
CA ASP A 272 -1.62 -6.98 -12.89
C ASP A 272 -0.99 -5.60 -12.55
N ALA A 273 -1.79 -4.54 -12.66
CA ALA A 273 -1.35 -3.19 -12.28
C ALA A 273 -0.96 -3.09 -10.79
N THR A 274 -1.66 -3.80 -9.91
CA THR A 274 -1.44 -3.75 -8.46
C THR A 274 -0.09 -4.34 -8.08
N ALA A 275 0.21 -5.55 -8.54
CA ALA A 275 1.47 -6.26 -8.35
C ALA A 275 2.62 -5.43 -8.91
N LEU A 276 2.46 -4.85 -10.09
CA LEU A 276 3.47 -3.97 -10.68
C LEU A 276 3.74 -2.73 -9.82
N HIS A 277 2.69 -2.09 -9.28
CA HIS A 277 2.85 -0.98 -8.35
C HIS A 277 3.50 -1.41 -7.02
N LYS A 278 3.23 -2.61 -6.52
CA LYS A 278 3.92 -3.13 -5.32
C LYS A 278 5.40 -3.41 -5.61
N ALA A 279 5.73 -3.99 -6.76
CA ALA A 279 7.11 -4.19 -7.21
C ALA A 279 7.84 -2.84 -7.34
N LEU A 280 7.25 -1.88 -8.06
CA LEU A 280 7.81 -0.54 -8.26
C LEU A 280 8.06 0.17 -6.92
N ARG A 281 7.11 0.11 -5.99
CA ARG A 281 7.27 0.68 -4.64
C ARG A 281 8.41 0.02 -3.87
N THR A 282 8.61 -1.28 -4.06
CA THR A 282 9.69 -2.03 -3.41
C THR A 282 11.05 -1.58 -3.93
N PHE A 283 11.24 -1.55 -5.26
CA PHE A 283 12.50 -1.10 -5.89
C PHE A 283 12.81 0.37 -5.56
N MET A 284 11.81 1.26 -5.67
CA MET A 284 11.98 2.67 -5.31
C MET A 284 12.35 2.86 -3.83
N GLY A 285 11.77 2.04 -2.93
CA GLY A 285 12.08 2.07 -1.50
C GLY A 285 13.47 1.53 -1.14
N GLN A 286 14.03 0.65 -1.96
CA GLN A 286 15.41 0.15 -1.83
C GLN A 286 16.44 0.98 -2.62
N TYR A 287 15.99 2.00 -3.34
CA TYR A 287 16.82 2.83 -4.23
C TYR A 287 17.41 2.07 -5.43
N ASP A 288 16.80 0.96 -5.81
CA ASP A 288 17.16 0.22 -7.02
C ASP A 288 16.44 0.82 -8.24
N TYR A 289 16.91 1.98 -8.68
CA TYR A 289 16.28 2.71 -9.80
C TYR A 289 16.44 1.99 -11.15
N ALA A 290 17.46 1.15 -11.29
CA ALA A 290 17.68 0.36 -12.48
C ALA A 290 16.62 -0.74 -12.60
N ALA A 291 16.31 -1.43 -11.50
CA ALA A 291 15.20 -2.38 -11.46
C ALA A 291 13.85 -1.66 -11.65
N ALA A 292 13.62 -0.53 -10.97
CA ALA A 292 12.42 0.28 -11.15
C ALA A 292 12.22 0.71 -12.62
N TYR A 293 13.30 1.02 -13.34
CA TYR A 293 13.27 1.34 -14.76
C TYR A 293 12.78 0.15 -15.60
N ASN A 294 13.29 -1.05 -15.34
CA ASN A 294 12.82 -2.26 -16.02
C ASN A 294 11.35 -2.56 -15.68
N THR A 295 10.92 -2.31 -14.43
CA THR A 295 9.53 -2.46 -13.99
C THR A 295 8.56 -1.56 -14.77
N ILE A 296 8.86 -0.28 -14.94
CA ILE A 296 7.96 0.63 -15.68
C ILE A 296 7.88 0.31 -17.18
N ARG A 297 8.87 -0.40 -17.75
CA ARG A 297 8.80 -0.83 -19.16
C ARG A 297 7.71 -1.86 -19.40
N LEU A 298 7.24 -2.58 -18.37
CA LEU A 298 6.13 -3.52 -18.53
C LEU A 298 4.82 -2.84 -18.95
N PHE A 299 4.59 -1.57 -18.60
CA PHE A 299 3.44 -0.81 -19.11
C PHE A 299 3.45 -0.72 -20.65
N ARG A 300 4.64 -0.72 -21.27
CA ARG A 300 4.78 -0.73 -22.74
C ARG A 300 4.69 -2.16 -23.31
N LEU A 301 5.24 -3.15 -22.60
CA LEU A 301 5.32 -4.53 -23.09
C LEU A 301 4.00 -5.29 -22.95
N HIS A 302 3.22 -5.03 -21.90
CA HIS A 302 1.95 -5.71 -21.62
C HIS A 302 0.83 -4.71 -21.27
N PRO A 303 0.45 -3.82 -22.20
CA PRO A 303 -0.59 -2.81 -21.96
C PRO A 303 -1.96 -3.43 -21.67
N THR A 304 -2.24 -4.63 -22.16
CA THR A 304 -3.51 -5.34 -21.93
C THR A 304 -3.66 -5.88 -20.51
N LEU A 305 -2.56 -6.21 -19.83
CA LEU A 305 -2.57 -6.76 -18.48
C LEU A 305 -2.47 -5.67 -17.41
N VAL A 306 -1.64 -4.65 -17.67
CA VAL A 306 -1.28 -3.63 -16.68
C VAL A 306 -2.00 -2.31 -16.93
N GLY A 307 -2.47 -2.06 -18.16
CA GLY A 307 -2.98 -0.76 -18.57
C GLY A 307 -1.86 0.26 -18.87
N ALA A 308 -2.25 1.52 -19.03
CA ALA A 308 -1.32 2.64 -19.17
C ALA A 308 -0.92 3.22 -17.81
N PRO A 309 0.21 3.95 -17.69
CA PRO A 309 0.55 4.62 -16.44
C PRO A 309 -0.50 5.65 -16.05
N THR A 310 -1.02 5.53 -14.83
CA THR A 310 -1.96 6.47 -14.22
C THR A 310 -1.24 7.49 -13.33
N LEU A 311 -1.99 8.49 -12.82
CA LEU A 311 -1.49 9.44 -11.82
C LEU A 311 -0.90 8.73 -10.58
N THR A 312 -1.48 7.61 -10.17
CA THR A 312 -0.99 6.77 -9.06
C THR A 312 0.43 6.25 -9.32
N THR A 313 0.74 5.88 -10.56
CA THR A 313 2.08 5.43 -10.97
C THR A 313 3.09 6.57 -10.82
N TYR A 314 2.73 7.77 -11.28
CA TYR A 314 3.54 8.97 -11.14
C TYR A 314 3.75 9.38 -9.68
N ARG A 315 2.67 9.41 -8.88
CA ARG A 315 2.74 9.69 -7.43
C ARG A 315 3.69 8.73 -6.73
N LEU A 316 3.64 7.44 -7.06
CA LEU A 316 4.52 6.44 -6.46
C LEU A 316 6.00 6.78 -6.71
N VAL A 317 6.38 7.02 -7.97
CA VAL A 317 7.78 7.32 -8.33
C VAL A 317 8.23 8.65 -7.73
N VAL A 318 7.46 9.72 -7.97
CA VAL A 318 7.81 11.08 -7.53
C VAL A 318 7.85 11.16 -6.01
N ASN A 319 6.85 10.64 -5.29
CA ASN A 319 6.83 10.70 -3.82
C ASN A 319 8.00 9.91 -3.22
N SER A 320 8.43 8.81 -3.85
CA SER A 320 9.60 8.05 -3.40
C SER A 320 10.90 8.86 -3.55
N LEU A 321 11.05 9.59 -4.67
CA LEU A 321 12.19 10.48 -4.88
C LEU A 321 12.15 11.67 -3.91
N VAL A 322 11.00 12.31 -3.75
CA VAL A 322 10.76 13.41 -2.79
C VAL A 322 11.10 12.97 -1.37
N ALA A 323 10.68 11.77 -0.96
CA ALA A 323 10.99 11.21 0.35
C ALA A 323 12.51 11.04 0.56
N ARG A 324 13.24 10.54 -0.45
CA ARG A 324 14.71 10.45 -0.40
C ARG A 324 15.35 11.84 -0.33
N ILE A 325 14.90 12.79 -1.15
CA ILE A 325 15.38 14.17 -1.15
C ILE A 325 15.24 14.77 0.23
N ARG A 326 14.07 14.63 0.88
CA ARG A 326 13.80 15.14 2.22
C ARG A 326 14.81 14.66 3.25
N VAL A 327 15.21 13.39 3.16
CA VAL A 327 16.14 12.78 4.13
C VAL A 327 17.59 13.15 3.84
N HIS A 328 17.95 13.28 2.57
CA HIS A 328 19.33 13.55 2.15
C HIS A 328 19.67 15.05 2.12
N LEU A 329 18.69 15.94 1.95
CA LEU A 329 18.92 17.38 1.80
C LEU A 329 19.66 17.99 3.01
N PRO A 330 19.32 17.69 4.28
CA PRO A 330 20.07 18.19 5.43
C PRO A 330 21.51 17.68 5.50
N LEU A 331 21.80 16.52 4.91
CA LEU A 331 23.15 15.92 4.93
C LEU A 331 24.16 16.70 4.07
N ILE A 332 23.67 17.50 3.12
CA ILE A 332 24.51 18.32 2.23
C ILE A 332 25.31 19.36 3.02
N ALA A 333 24.71 19.97 4.05
CA ALA A 333 25.37 20.97 4.86
C ALA A 333 26.42 20.38 5.82
N ILE A 334 26.32 19.08 6.13
CA ILE A 334 27.14 18.39 7.14
C ILE A 334 28.34 17.68 6.50
N ARG A 335 28.21 17.23 5.26
CA ARG A 335 29.27 16.49 4.55
C ARG A 335 30.35 17.43 4.04
N GLN A 336 31.62 17.05 4.20
CA GLN A 336 32.77 17.77 3.64
C GLN A 336 32.73 17.80 2.11
N ASP A 337 32.36 16.67 1.50
CA ASP A 337 32.14 16.58 0.06
C ASP A 337 30.65 16.27 -0.25
N PRO A 338 29.87 17.29 -0.63
CA PRO A 338 28.49 17.14 -1.05
C PRO A 338 28.29 16.23 -2.28
N GLN A 339 29.33 16.04 -3.11
CA GLN A 339 29.22 15.21 -4.31
C GLN A 339 28.83 13.79 -3.99
N TYR A 340 29.17 13.26 -2.81
CA TYR A 340 28.77 11.92 -2.38
C TYR A 340 27.28 11.80 -2.02
N VAL A 341 26.56 12.91 -1.84
CA VAL A 341 25.13 12.91 -1.50
C VAL A 341 24.29 12.78 -2.76
N TRP A 342 23.53 11.68 -2.89
CA TRP A 342 22.67 11.43 -4.06
C TRP A 342 21.78 12.63 -4.47
N THR A 343 21.13 13.30 -3.51
CA THR A 343 20.26 14.46 -3.78
C THR A 343 21.00 15.63 -4.38
N TYR A 344 22.24 15.87 -3.96
CA TYR A 344 23.09 16.93 -4.49
C TYR A 344 23.32 16.75 -5.99
N ARG A 345 23.68 15.52 -6.39
CA ARG A 345 23.87 15.12 -7.78
C ARG A 345 22.56 15.11 -8.55
N PHE A 346 21.51 14.48 -8.01
CA PHE A 346 20.21 14.33 -8.67
C PHE A 346 19.58 15.68 -9.01
N LEU A 347 19.63 16.66 -8.11
CA LEU A 347 19.10 18.00 -8.32
C LEU A 347 20.08 18.95 -9.05
N GLY A 348 21.32 18.52 -9.32
CA GLY A 348 22.32 19.36 -9.98
C GLY A 348 22.81 20.54 -9.14
N LEU A 349 22.80 20.43 -7.81
CA LEU A 349 23.13 21.56 -6.92
C LEU A 349 24.59 22.03 -7.03
N GLY A 350 25.46 21.27 -7.72
CA GLY A 350 26.83 21.68 -8.01
C GLY A 350 26.95 22.96 -8.82
N GLU A 351 25.98 23.23 -9.68
CA GLU A 351 25.97 24.42 -10.55
C GLU A 351 25.53 25.69 -9.81
N LEU A 352 24.89 25.52 -8.65
CA LEU A 352 24.47 26.66 -7.84
C LEU A 352 25.64 27.25 -7.05
N PRO A 353 25.61 28.56 -6.77
CA PRO A 353 26.47 29.20 -5.79
C PRO A 353 26.39 28.50 -4.41
N PRO A 354 27.51 28.37 -3.66
CA PRO A 354 27.55 27.64 -2.39
C PRO A 354 26.46 28.00 -1.38
N HIS A 355 26.10 29.27 -1.29
CA HIS A 355 25.09 29.78 -0.36
C HIS A 355 23.65 29.36 -0.68
N LEU A 356 23.36 28.94 -1.92
CA LEU A 356 22.04 28.44 -2.34
C LEU A 356 21.90 26.93 -2.24
N ARG A 357 23.01 26.19 -2.15
CA ARG A 357 23.02 24.71 -2.15
C ARG A 357 22.31 24.12 -0.93
N THR A 358 22.36 24.81 0.20
CA THR A 358 21.78 24.37 1.48
C THR A 358 20.42 24.99 1.78
N LYS A 359 20.00 26.01 1.01
CA LYS A 359 18.79 26.79 1.26
C LYS A 359 17.62 26.42 0.33
N LEU A 360 17.70 25.30 -0.37
CA LEU A 360 16.63 24.89 -1.27
C LEU A 360 15.35 24.64 -0.45
N PRO A 361 14.26 25.42 -0.66
CA PRO A 361 13.01 25.18 0.04
C PRO A 361 12.46 23.80 -0.37
N PHE A 362 11.94 23.06 0.61
CA PHE A 362 11.29 21.79 0.35
C PHE A 362 9.81 22.04 0.04
N ASP A 363 9.54 22.45 -1.20
CA ASP A 363 8.25 22.94 -1.68
C ASP A 363 7.80 22.23 -2.98
N LEU A 364 6.77 22.77 -3.63
CA LEU A 364 6.29 22.30 -4.93
C LEU A 364 7.35 22.42 -6.03
N GLY A 365 8.33 23.29 -5.85
CA GLY A 365 9.48 23.44 -6.73
C GLY A 365 10.36 22.19 -6.77
N VAL A 366 10.43 21.38 -5.71
CA VAL A 366 11.13 20.08 -5.76
C VAL A 366 10.40 19.12 -6.69
N ILE A 367 9.06 19.06 -6.61
CA ILE A 367 8.23 18.23 -7.49
C ILE A 367 8.36 18.69 -8.94
N HIS A 368 8.31 20.00 -9.19
CA HIS A 368 8.54 20.59 -10.51
C HIS A 368 9.88 20.13 -11.10
N ARG A 369 10.98 20.24 -10.35
CA ARG A 369 12.32 19.84 -10.83
C ARG A 369 12.38 18.36 -11.19
N ILE A 370 11.75 17.49 -10.40
CA ILE A 370 11.67 16.05 -10.69
C ILE A 370 10.91 15.82 -12.00
N LEU A 371 9.75 16.44 -12.18
CA LEU A 371 8.93 16.24 -13.38
C LEU A 371 9.58 16.80 -14.64
N TYR A 372 10.17 17.99 -14.54
CA TYR A 372 10.87 18.62 -15.65
C TYR A 372 12.08 17.81 -16.12
N ALA A 373 12.72 17.04 -15.23
CA ALA A 373 13.73 16.06 -15.63
C ALA A 373 13.18 14.99 -16.59
N GLY A 374 11.87 14.71 -16.55
CA GLY A 374 11.17 13.85 -17.50
C GLY A 374 10.93 14.50 -18.87
N SER A 375 10.87 15.83 -18.95
CA SER A 375 10.67 16.56 -20.21
C SER A 375 11.95 16.56 -21.07
N SER A 376 13.13 16.62 -20.44
CA SER A 376 14.41 16.64 -21.16
C SER A 376 14.84 15.26 -21.67
N PRO A 377 15.11 15.07 -22.97
CA PRO A 377 15.63 13.80 -23.50
C PRO A 377 17.12 13.59 -23.18
N ARG A 378 17.85 14.67 -22.85
CA ARG A 378 19.29 14.60 -22.60
C ARG A 378 19.55 14.09 -21.19
N MET A 379 20.38 13.06 -21.09
CA MET A 379 20.79 12.51 -19.82
C MET A 379 21.93 13.35 -19.25
N ASN A 380 21.60 14.23 -18.31
CA ASN A 380 22.57 15.04 -17.57
C ASN A 380 22.11 15.22 -16.12
N LEU A 381 23.01 15.76 -15.30
CA LEU A 381 22.76 16.13 -13.91
C LEU A 381 22.74 17.65 -13.71
N HIS A 382 22.45 18.43 -14.77
CA HIS A 382 22.41 19.89 -14.69
C HIS A 382 21.31 20.37 -13.75
N TYR A 383 21.51 21.53 -13.12
CA TYR A 383 20.50 22.15 -12.27
C TYR A 383 19.26 22.46 -13.08
N ILE A 384 18.10 22.10 -12.53
CA ILE A 384 16.81 22.42 -13.12
C ILE A 384 16.23 23.60 -12.33
N PRO A 385 16.06 24.79 -12.96
CA PRO A 385 15.36 25.88 -12.31
C PRO A 385 13.89 25.50 -12.14
N ALA A 386 13.26 25.99 -11.07
CA ALA A 386 11.82 25.94 -10.92
C ALA A 386 11.31 27.31 -10.50
N PRO A 387 10.06 27.65 -10.84
CA PRO A 387 9.39 28.83 -10.32
C PRO A 387 9.42 28.85 -8.79
N ASP A 388 9.43 30.04 -8.22
CA ASP A 388 9.25 30.21 -6.79
C ASP A 388 7.75 30.04 -6.48
N TYR A 389 7.40 28.94 -5.82
CA TYR A 389 6.03 28.65 -5.42
C TYR A 389 5.65 29.26 -4.07
N THR A 390 6.58 29.96 -3.42
CA THR A 390 6.41 30.52 -2.06
C THR A 390 6.08 32.01 -2.06
N LEU A 391 6.43 32.75 -3.12
CA LEU A 391 6.18 34.19 -3.23
C LEU A 391 4.68 34.45 -3.43
N ARG A 392 3.97 34.69 -2.33
CA ARG A 392 2.58 35.13 -2.32
C ARG A 392 2.51 36.58 -2.78
N ASP A 393 1.63 36.90 -3.72
CA ASP A 393 1.19 38.29 -3.91
C ASP A 393 0.14 38.56 -2.82
N ASP A 394 0.48 39.38 -1.82
CA ASP A 394 -0.25 39.55 -0.55
C ASP A 394 -1.58 40.33 -0.66
N GLY A 395 -2.35 40.08 -1.72
CA GLY A 395 -3.71 40.62 -1.87
C GLY A 395 -4.67 40.02 -0.84
N HIS A 396 -5.15 40.85 0.09
CA HIS A 396 -6.19 40.53 1.08
C HIS A 396 -7.45 39.91 0.45
N ILE A 397 -7.77 38.63 0.72
CA ILE A 397 -9.07 38.05 0.33
C ILE A 397 -9.62 37.08 1.39
N ILE A 398 -10.85 37.34 1.81
CA ILE A 398 -11.67 36.63 2.80
C ILE A 398 -12.72 35.79 2.05
N GLY A 399 -12.85 34.48 2.35
CA GLY A 399 -13.87 33.55 1.81
C GLY A 399 -13.23 32.28 1.22
N SER A 400 -13.70 31.07 1.54
CA SER A 400 -12.94 29.82 1.23
C SER A 400 -13.76 28.81 0.43
N SER A 401 -13.70 28.90 -0.90
CA SER A 401 -14.06 27.82 -1.82
C SER A 401 -12.80 27.07 -2.32
N PRO A 402 -12.91 25.81 -2.79
CA PRO A 402 -11.80 25.10 -3.45
C PRO A 402 -11.29 25.77 -4.72
N GLN A 403 -12.16 26.51 -5.43
CA GLN A 403 -11.74 27.34 -6.58
C GLN A 403 -10.86 28.50 -6.11
N ASP A 404 -11.15 29.08 -4.95
CA ASP A 404 -10.35 30.15 -4.36
C ASP A 404 -8.93 29.65 -4.01
N VAL A 405 -8.75 28.35 -3.70
CA VAL A 405 -7.41 27.78 -3.45
C VAL A 405 -6.56 27.73 -4.72
N LEU A 406 -7.17 27.48 -5.88
CA LEU A 406 -6.49 27.53 -7.17
C LEU A 406 -6.15 28.96 -7.59
N GLU A 407 -7.05 29.92 -7.37
CA GLU A 407 -6.79 31.35 -7.61
C GLU A 407 -5.75 31.93 -6.64
N ARG A 408 -5.57 31.33 -5.46
CA ARG A 408 -4.57 31.70 -4.45
C ARG A 408 -3.16 31.18 -4.70
N LEU A 409 -2.95 30.32 -5.70
CA LEU A 409 -1.62 29.81 -5.99
C LEU A 409 -0.80 30.86 -6.75
N PRO A 410 0.32 31.35 -6.19
CA PRO A 410 1.06 32.48 -6.74
C PRO A 410 1.69 32.20 -8.11
N CYS A 411 1.82 30.94 -8.50
CA CYS A 411 2.30 30.52 -9.80
C CYS A 411 1.59 29.24 -10.24
N THR A 412 0.76 29.32 -11.27
CA THR A 412 0.30 28.13 -11.98
C THR A 412 1.48 27.57 -12.79
N PRO A 413 1.83 26.28 -12.62
CA PRO A 413 2.86 25.67 -13.45
C PRO A 413 2.42 25.74 -14.91
N ASP A 414 3.31 26.23 -15.78
CA ASP A 414 3.04 26.32 -17.21
C ASP A 414 2.70 24.93 -17.78
N PRO A 415 1.44 24.68 -18.20
CA PRO A 415 1.01 23.38 -18.69
C PRO A 415 1.72 22.99 -19.99
N THR A 416 2.30 23.96 -20.73
CA THR A 416 3.05 23.70 -21.96
C THR A 416 4.37 22.97 -21.71
N LEU A 417 4.90 22.99 -20.48
CA LEU A 417 6.12 22.27 -20.13
C LEU A 417 5.91 20.78 -19.85
N PHE A 418 4.67 20.38 -19.50
CA PHE A 418 4.35 19.04 -19.02
C PHE A 418 3.43 18.27 -19.98
N THR A 419 2.35 18.92 -20.43
CA THR A 419 1.32 18.31 -21.27
C THR A 419 1.86 17.69 -22.57
N PRO A 420 2.77 18.34 -23.33
CA PRO A 420 3.30 17.76 -24.57
C PRO A 420 4.08 16.46 -24.37
N HIS A 421 4.55 16.19 -23.15
CA HIS A 421 5.27 14.97 -22.80
C HIS A 421 4.37 13.93 -22.14
N GLY A 422 3.08 14.21 -21.96
CA GLY A 422 2.16 13.36 -21.19
C GLY A 422 2.55 13.27 -19.71
N LEU A 423 3.11 14.34 -19.14
CA LEU A 423 3.43 14.46 -17.72
C LEU A 423 2.24 15.06 -16.96
N PRO A 424 1.96 14.62 -15.71
CA PRO A 424 1.10 15.38 -14.83
C PRO A 424 1.76 16.69 -14.42
N THR A 425 0.96 17.72 -14.15
CA THR A 425 1.47 18.96 -13.55
C THR A 425 1.83 18.72 -12.08
N PRO A 426 2.71 19.55 -11.48
CA PRO A 426 2.97 19.50 -10.04
C PRO A 426 1.68 19.58 -9.19
N LEU A 427 0.69 20.39 -9.62
CA LEU A 427 -0.58 20.58 -8.93
C LEU A 427 -1.51 19.37 -9.02
N GLU A 428 -1.58 18.72 -10.18
CA GLU A 428 -2.29 17.45 -10.37
C GLU A 428 -1.69 16.36 -9.43
N LEU A 429 -0.36 16.33 -9.33
CA LEU A 429 0.35 15.36 -8.49
C LEU A 429 0.07 15.50 -7.00
N VAL A 430 0.02 16.73 -6.47
CA VAL A 430 -0.33 16.99 -5.07
C VAL A 430 -1.84 16.93 -4.80
N GLY A 431 -2.66 16.84 -5.85
CA GLY A 431 -4.12 16.72 -5.75
C GLY A 431 -4.84 18.05 -5.56
N VAL A 432 -4.17 19.18 -5.84
CA VAL A 432 -4.82 20.49 -5.85
C VAL A 432 -5.65 20.67 -7.12
N GLN A 433 -5.12 20.22 -8.27
CA GLN A 433 -5.86 20.17 -9.52
C GLN A 433 -6.48 18.77 -9.68
N PRO A 434 -7.80 18.65 -9.92
CA PRO A 434 -8.44 17.36 -10.15
C PRO A 434 -7.96 16.77 -11.49
N VAL A 435 -7.90 15.44 -11.53
CA VAL A 435 -7.53 14.66 -12.72
C VAL A 435 -8.58 13.58 -12.89
N GLU A 436 -8.97 13.32 -14.13
CA GLU A 436 -9.84 12.18 -14.46
C GLU A 436 -9.22 10.87 -13.96
N GLU A 437 -10.00 10.02 -13.28
CA GLU A 437 -9.50 8.85 -12.54
C GLU A 437 -8.67 7.87 -13.40
N ASN A 438 -8.93 7.84 -14.71
CA ASN A 438 -8.29 6.94 -15.67
C ASN A 438 -7.44 7.65 -16.73
N LYS A 439 -7.05 8.93 -16.50
CA LYS A 439 -6.17 9.65 -17.42
C LYS A 439 -4.83 8.92 -17.56
N ALA A 440 -4.53 8.51 -18.79
CA ALA A 440 -3.26 7.88 -19.13
C ALA A 440 -2.15 8.94 -19.28
N PHE A 441 -1.00 8.67 -18.69
CA PHE A 441 0.20 9.50 -18.77
C PHE A 441 1.33 8.77 -19.53
N GLY A 442 2.29 9.53 -20.05
CA GLY A 442 3.39 9.00 -20.85
C GLY A 442 4.34 8.13 -20.02
N ILE A 443 4.88 7.06 -20.61
CA ILE A 443 5.93 6.22 -19.98
C ILE A 443 7.32 6.85 -20.12
N ALA A 444 7.59 7.49 -21.27
CA ALA A 444 8.90 8.03 -21.61
C ALA A 444 9.45 9.07 -20.59
N PRO A 445 8.63 9.94 -19.99
CA PRO A 445 9.11 10.84 -18.94
C PRO A 445 9.54 10.10 -17.67
N LEU A 446 8.79 9.09 -17.21
CA LEU A 446 9.18 8.26 -16.06
C LEU A 446 10.51 7.56 -16.31
N GLU A 447 10.71 7.04 -17.53
CA GLU A 447 11.97 6.45 -17.96
C GLU A 447 13.15 7.43 -17.84
N ARG A 448 12.97 8.69 -18.26
CA ARG A 448 14.00 9.73 -18.19
C ARG A 448 14.30 10.12 -16.73
N ILE A 449 13.28 10.27 -15.90
CA ILE A 449 13.42 10.54 -14.46
C ILE A 449 14.22 9.42 -13.79
N LEU A 450 13.89 8.16 -14.05
CA LEU A 450 14.59 7.02 -13.48
C LEU A 450 16.02 6.89 -14.00
N LYS A 451 16.27 7.12 -15.30
CA LYS A 451 17.64 7.19 -15.86
C LYS A 451 18.49 8.24 -15.16
N ARG A 452 17.93 9.43 -14.90
CA ARG A 452 18.61 10.47 -14.13
C ARG A 452 18.87 10.03 -12.68
N ALA A 453 17.92 9.35 -12.05
CA ALA A 453 18.08 8.80 -10.70
C ALA A 453 19.17 7.71 -10.61
N VAL A 454 19.27 6.84 -11.63
CA VAL A 454 20.35 5.86 -11.81
C VAL A 454 21.68 6.60 -11.95
N LEU A 455 21.78 7.59 -12.86
CA LEU A 455 23.01 8.36 -13.05
C LEU A 455 23.48 9.03 -11.75
N ALA A 456 22.54 9.65 -11.01
CA ALA A 456 22.83 10.27 -9.73
C ALA A 456 23.25 9.28 -8.63
N SER A 457 23.10 7.97 -8.84
CA SER A 457 23.54 6.95 -7.88
C SER A 457 25.05 6.69 -7.92
N PHE A 458 25.72 7.06 -9.01
CA PHE A 458 27.17 7.00 -9.13
C PHE A 458 27.80 8.28 -8.56
N ALA A 459 28.77 8.13 -7.64
CA ALA A 459 29.55 9.26 -7.13
C ALA A 459 30.64 9.66 -8.13
N GLU A 460 31.28 8.67 -8.74
CA GLU A 460 32.29 8.82 -9.78
C GLU A 460 31.82 8.11 -11.05
N LEU A 461 32.12 8.69 -12.20
CA LEU A 461 31.75 8.15 -13.50
C LEU A 461 32.98 7.56 -14.18
N GLU A 462 33.01 6.23 -14.30
CA GLU A 462 34.04 5.52 -15.06
C GLU A 462 33.81 5.62 -16.58
N HIS A 463 32.56 5.80 -16.99
CA HIS A 463 32.12 5.84 -18.37
C HIS A 463 31.31 7.11 -18.67
N ALA A 464 31.12 7.41 -19.96
CA ALA A 464 30.15 8.41 -20.38
C ALA A 464 28.78 8.15 -19.72
N PRO A 465 28.05 9.19 -19.25
CA PRO A 465 26.83 9.04 -18.46
C PRO A 465 25.80 8.04 -19.04
N GLY A 466 25.58 8.11 -20.35
CA GLY A 466 24.67 7.20 -21.05
C GLY A 466 25.11 5.74 -20.99
N LYS A 467 26.40 5.46 -21.15
CA LYS A 467 26.95 4.09 -21.09
C LYS A 467 26.84 3.53 -19.67
N GLN A 468 27.18 4.32 -18.66
CA GLN A 468 27.09 3.89 -17.25
C GLN A 468 25.65 3.52 -16.87
N VAL A 469 24.68 4.36 -17.23
CA VAL A 469 23.25 4.10 -16.96
C VAL A 469 22.76 2.88 -17.73
N SER A 470 23.15 2.74 -19.00
CA SER A 470 22.80 1.58 -19.81
C SER A 470 23.34 0.27 -19.24
N LEU A 471 24.59 0.25 -18.75
CA LEU A 471 25.18 -0.92 -18.10
C LEU A 471 24.41 -1.31 -16.84
N ALA A 472 24.12 -0.34 -15.96
CA ALA A 472 23.37 -0.60 -14.74
C ALA A 472 21.94 -1.13 -15.00
N ILE A 473 21.26 -0.59 -16.02
CA ILE A 473 19.94 -1.07 -16.45
C ILE A 473 20.03 -2.48 -17.04
N ALA A 474 21.08 -2.77 -17.82
CA ALA A 474 21.29 -4.08 -18.44
C ALA A 474 21.60 -5.15 -17.39
N GLU A 475 22.44 -4.84 -16.39
CA GLU A 475 22.72 -5.71 -15.24
C GLU A 475 21.44 -6.00 -14.45
N ALA A 476 20.68 -4.95 -14.08
CA ALA A 476 19.40 -5.15 -13.41
C ALA A 476 18.41 -5.97 -14.25
N LYS A 477 18.42 -5.80 -15.58
CA LYS A 477 17.58 -6.59 -16.48
C LYS A 477 18.00 -8.07 -16.49
N ALA A 478 19.29 -8.37 -16.52
CA ALA A 478 19.80 -9.74 -16.50
C ALA A 478 19.45 -10.48 -15.20
N ASP A 479 19.42 -9.76 -14.07
CA ASP A 479 18.97 -10.33 -12.80
C ASP A 479 17.45 -10.59 -12.75
N MET A 480 16.68 -9.81 -13.51
CA MET A 480 15.21 -9.77 -13.45
C MET A 480 14.53 -10.61 -14.54
N VAL A 481 15.25 -10.97 -15.60
CA VAL A 481 14.73 -11.68 -16.77
C VAL A 481 15.65 -12.86 -17.07
N LEU A 482 15.08 -14.03 -17.38
CA LEU A 482 15.83 -15.21 -17.82
C LEU A 482 16.43 -15.04 -19.21
#